data_AF-A0A9D0VID2-F1
#
_entry.id   AF-A0A9D0VID2-F1
#
_cell.length_a   1.000
_cell.length_b   1.000
_cell.length_c   1.000
_cell.angle_alpha   90.00
_cell.angle_beta   90.00
_cell.angle_gamma   90.00
#
_symmetry.space_group_name_H-M   'P 1'
#
loop_
_entity.id
_entity.type
_entity.pdbx_description
1 polymer ?
#
loop_
_entity_poly.entity_id
_entity_poly.type
_entity_poly.pdbx_seq_one_letter_code
_entity_poly.pdbx_strand_id
1 'polypeptide(L)'
;MQQGCVELLALALYAPVIVLIHELGHALAARPGGYRLTSFGIGLGTPLWSIYLRSGVVLHLDRWLLAGGAATAIPTGPVTARRAWFHSGGLLAQAALGLALGVLPDPWPLDRLAQFNLLVAITNALPWRWGGQSSDGWLLLDTLTGGRGGSSVLHQRRGLARMARREASVGSPLGRVYSEVCLAWADVLAGRPEAAEALLRDEPPEATLEPWVDALYHYVCSEHHRTAGRPLEALLVARRARSFDRMADEGIALLSVAEARALVDLGATEQATSALARLAGIGGAVGAQAAVVLLWASLASDQPDDVELATWRLHRHAPGPWLDPADAILALRRSAQRLQQLGRPRAAAGAVQAADGLEHRALTALAEGDRSPFRARLASSDPCPPRSIRT
;
A
#
# COMPACT_ATOMS: atom_id res chain seq x y z
N MET A 1 -30.20 -40.57 -13.53
CA MET A 1 -30.04 -39.35 -14.38
C MET A 1 -30.78 -38.14 -13.80
N GLN A 2 -32.05 -38.26 -13.39
CA GLN A 2 -32.82 -37.13 -12.85
C GLN A 2 -32.22 -36.51 -11.56
N GLN A 3 -31.71 -37.31 -10.63
CA GLN A 3 -31.12 -36.81 -9.38
C GLN A 3 -29.87 -35.94 -9.60
N GLY A 4 -28.98 -36.35 -10.53
CA GLY A 4 -27.78 -35.56 -10.85
C GLY A 4 -28.10 -34.21 -11.49
N CYS A 5 -29.16 -34.11 -12.29
CA CYS A 5 -29.62 -32.83 -12.85
C CYS A 5 -30.13 -31.88 -11.76
N VAL A 6 -30.87 -32.41 -10.78
CA VAL A 6 -31.37 -31.64 -9.63
C VAL A 6 -30.21 -31.15 -8.76
N GLU A 7 -29.20 -32.00 -8.52
CA GLU A 7 -27.99 -31.63 -7.78
C GLU A 7 -27.18 -30.53 -8.46
N LEU A 8 -26.96 -30.64 -9.78
CA LEU A 8 -26.25 -29.62 -10.54
C LEU A 8 -27.00 -28.29 -10.60
N LEU A 9 -28.33 -28.33 -10.74
CA LEU A 9 -29.16 -27.12 -10.71
C LEU A 9 -29.12 -26.46 -9.33
N ALA A 10 -29.25 -27.25 -8.26
CA ALA A 10 -29.13 -26.75 -6.89
C ALA A 10 -27.75 -26.11 -6.64
N LEU A 11 -26.68 -26.77 -7.09
CA LEU A 11 -25.32 -26.23 -6.99
C LEU A 11 -25.18 -24.90 -7.76
N ALA A 12 -25.72 -24.82 -8.98
CA ALA A 12 -25.68 -23.60 -9.78
C ALA A 12 -26.44 -22.43 -9.13
N LEU A 13 -27.49 -22.71 -8.36
CA LEU A 13 -28.26 -21.70 -7.63
C LEU A 13 -27.60 -21.31 -6.31
N TYR A 14 -27.05 -22.27 -5.56
CA TYR A 14 -26.46 -22.01 -4.25
C TYR A 14 -25.05 -21.45 -4.33
N ALA A 15 -24.24 -21.84 -5.32
CA ALA A 15 -22.85 -21.39 -5.42
C ALA A 15 -22.72 -19.86 -5.41
N PRO A 16 -23.50 -19.07 -6.19
CA PRO A 16 -23.49 -17.61 -6.11
C PRO A 16 -23.84 -17.06 -4.71
N VAL A 17 -24.83 -17.65 -4.04
CA VAL A 17 -25.26 -17.23 -2.69
C VAL A 17 -24.17 -17.50 -1.67
N ILE A 18 -23.54 -18.68 -1.75
CA ILE A 18 -22.43 -19.07 -0.88
C ILE A 18 -21.25 -18.12 -1.06
N VAL A 19 -20.84 -17.86 -2.31
CA VAL A 19 -19.78 -16.88 -2.59
C VAL A 19 -20.14 -15.51 -2.03
N LEU A 20 -21.38 -15.03 -2.23
CA LEU A 20 -21.82 -13.73 -1.70
C LEU A 20 -21.67 -13.66 -0.17
N ILE A 21 -22.00 -14.74 0.54
CA ILE A 21 -21.88 -14.81 2.00
C ILE A 21 -20.41 -14.82 2.44
N HIS A 22 -19.53 -15.49 1.68
CA HIS A 22 -18.09 -15.47 1.92
C HIS A 22 -17.53 -14.04 1.77
N GLU A 23 -17.83 -13.36 0.65
CA GLU A 23 -17.39 -11.98 0.42
C GLU A 23 -18.00 -10.99 1.43
N LEU A 24 -19.25 -11.23 1.86
CA LEU A 24 -19.87 -10.46 2.93
C LEU A 24 -19.12 -10.64 4.26
N GLY A 25 -18.59 -11.84 4.53
CA GLY A 25 -17.71 -12.10 5.68
C GLY A 25 -16.47 -11.19 5.68
N HIS A 26 -15.77 -11.09 4.54
CA HIS A 26 -14.66 -10.15 4.36
C HIS A 26 -15.11 -8.70 4.54
N ALA A 27 -16.22 -8.32 3.93
CA ALA A 27 -16.78 -6.98 4.01
C ALA A 27 -17.07 -6.55 5.45
N LEU A 28 -17.68 -7.43 6.26
CA LEU A 28 -17.99 -7.18 7.67
C LEU A 28 -16.72 -7.11 8.53
N ALA A 29 -15.71 -7.93 8.20
CA ALA A 29 -14.44 -7.97 8.93
C ALA A 29 -13.40 -6.93 8.47
N ALA A 30 -13.68 -6.16 7.41
CA ALA A 30 -12.77 -5.16 6.85
C ALA A 30 -12.37 -4.09 7.88
N ARG A 31 -13.36 -3.46 8.55
CA ARG A 31 -13.07 -2.38 9.50
C ARG A 31 -12.28 -2.86 10.73
N PRO A 32 -12.64 -3.96 11.43
CA PRO A 32 -11.78 -4.55 12.46
C PRO A 32 -10.37 -4.90 11.96
N GLY A 33 -10.27 -5.26 10.67
CA GLY A 33 -9.02 -5.56 9.99
C GLY A 33 -8.13 -4.36 9.66
N GLY A 34 -8.58 -3.13 9.91
CA GLY A 34 -7.88 -1.91 9.49
C GLY A 34 -8.00 -1.64 7.99
N TYR A 35 -9.13 -2.04 7.41
CA TYR A 35 -9.46 -1.78 6.01
C TYR A 35 -10.76 -0.99 5.87
N ARG A 36 -10.83 -0.24 4.77
CA ARG A 36 -12.03 0.37 4.23
C ARG A 36 -12.46 -0.41 3.01
N LEU A 37 -13.62 -1.04 3.09
CA LEU A 37 -14.21 -1.73 1.95
C LEU A 37 -14.55 -0.71 0.86
N THR A 38 -14.21 -1.01 -0.40
CA THR A 38 -14.52 -0.16 -1.56
C THR A 38 -15.59 -0.80 -2.43
N SER A 39 -15.46 -2.09 -2.70
CA SER A 39 -16.44 -2.86 -3.46
C SER A 39 -16.49 -4.31 -2.97
N PHE A 40 -17.63 -4.96 -3.12
CA PHE A 40 -17.72 -6.42 -3.02
C PHE A 40 -18.82 -6.96 -3.92
N GLY A 41 -18.71 -8.21 -4.35
CA GLY A 41 -19.67 -8.77 -5.29
C GLY A 41 -19.38 -10.19 -5.69
N ILE A 42 -20.24 -10.74 -6.55
CA ILE A 42 -20.11 -12.09 -7.09
C ILE A 42 -19.88 -12.07 -8.60
N GLY A 43 -19.13 -13.07 -9.04
CA GLY A 43 -18.71 -13.32 -10.41
C GLY A 43 -17.39 -12.65 -10.79
N LEU A 44 -17.02 -12.83 -12.06
CA LEU A 44 -15.89 -12.17 -12.71
C LEU A 44 -16.32 -11.50 -14.03
N GLY A 45 -15.55 -10.50 -14.47
CA GLY A 45 -15.71 -9.86 -15.78
C GLY A 45 -16.30 -8.45 -15.70
N THR A 46 -16.99 -8.01 -16.75
CA THR A 46 -17.72 -6.74 -16.72
C THR A 46 -18.94 -6.86 -15.80
N PRO A 47 -19.20 -5.87 -14.94
CA PRO A 47 -20.38 -5.86 -14.09
C PRO A 47 -21.64 -5.75 -14.95
N LEU A 48 -22.61 -6.65 -14.72
CA LEU A 48 -23.95 -6.53 -15.29
C LEU A 48 -24.78 -5.50 -14.52
N TRP A 49 -24.49 -5.37 -13.23
CA TRP A 49 -25.21 -4.52 -12.31
C TRP A 49 -24.31 -4.10 -11.15
N SER A 50 -24.44 -2.86 -10.71
CA SER A 50 -23.82 -2.36 -9.49
C SER A 50 -24.73 -1.36 -8.78
N ILE A 51 -24.67 -1.37 -7.45
CA ILE A 51 -25.35 -0.40 -6.59
C ILE A 51 -24.35 0.24 -5.66
N TYR A 52 -24.40 1.57 -5.60
CA TYR A 52 -23.68 2.38 -4.62
C TYR A 52 -24.44 2.41 -3.30
N LEU A 53 -23.85 1.88 -2.25
CA LEU A 53 -24.42 1.91 -0.90
C LEU A 53 -24.13 3.25 -0.23
N ARG A 54 -24.98 3.66 0.73
CA ARG A 54 -24.80 4.92 1.50
C ARG A 54 -23.44 5.01 2.21
N SER A 55 -22.81 3.86 2.49
CA SER A 55 -21.49 3.77 3.12
C SER A 55 -20.33 4.08 2.17
N GLY A 56 -20.59 4.33 0.90
CA GLY A 56 -19.59 4.52 -0.15
C GLY A 56 -19.07 3.23 -0.79
N VAL A 57 -19.61 2.09 -0.37
CA VAL A 57 -19.25 0.75 -0.88
C VAL A 57 -20.09 0.43 -2.11
N VAL A 58 -19.48 -0.21 -3.12
CA VAL A 58 -20.20 -0.71 -4.29
C VAL A 58 -20.48 -2.21 -4.18
N LEU A 59 -21.75 -2.59 -4.16
CA LEU A 59 -22.18 -3.97 -4.37
C LEU A 59 -22.31 -4.24 -5.87
N HIS A 60 -21.73 -5.31 -6.39
CA HIS A 60 -21.80 -5.63 -7.82
C HIS A 60 -22.11 -7.09 -8.13
N LEU A 61 -22.70 -7.30 -9.30
CA LEU A 61 -22.97 -8.61 -9.91
C LEU A 61 -22.33 -8.63 -11.29
N ASP A 62 -21.42 -9.56 -11.49
CA ASP A 62 -20.67 -9.69 -12.73
C ASP A 62 -21.30 -10.67 -13.72
N ARG A 63 -20.84 -10.57 -14.97
CA ARG A 63 -21.29 -11.45 -16.06
C ARG A 63 -21.10 -12.94 -15.78
N TRP A 64 -20.00 -13.35 -15.14
CA TRP A 64 -19.69 -14.76 -14.88
C TRP A 64 -19.91 -15.12 -13.41
N LEU A 65 -21.16 -15.25 -12.98
CA LEU A 65 -21.55 -15.43 -11.56
C LEU A 65 -20.96 -16.67 -10.86
N LEU A 66 -20.63 -17.72 -11.61
CA LEU A 66 -20.04 -18.95 -11.06
C LEU A 66 -18.51 -18.92 -10.98
N ALA A 67 -17.89 -17.82 -11.38
CA ALA A 67 -16.43 -17.70 -11.45
C ALA A 67 -15.78 -17.22 -10.13
N GLY A 68 -16.52 -17.24 -9.01
CA GLY A 68 -16.06 -16.78 -7.70
C GLY A 68 -16.64 -15.42 -7.32
N GLY A 69 -15.99 -14.72 -6.40
CA GLY A 69 -16.36 -13.39 -5.92
C GLY A 69 -15.12 -12.56 -5.63
N ALA A 70 -15.34 -11.30 -5.24
CA ALA A 70 -14.27 -10.43 -4.80
C ALA A 70 -14.78 -9.37 -3.82
N ALA A 71 -14.12 -9.27 -2.66
CA ALA A 71 -14.20 -8.14 -1.75
C ALA A 71 -12.92 -7.30 -1.87
N THR A 72 -13.03 -6.12 -2.47
CA THR A 72 -11.93 -5.17 -2.59
C THR A 72 -11.97 -4.20 -1.41
N ALA A 73 -10.87 -4.14 -0.66
CA ALA A 73 -10.72 -3.22 0.46
C ALA A 73 -9.34 -2.57 0.44
N ILE A 74 -9.28 -1.32 0.88
CA ILE A 74 -8.06 -0.52 0.96
C ILE A 74 -7.62 -0.38 2.42
N PRO A 75 -6.32 -0.38 2.73
CA PRO A 75 -5.86 -0.22 4.09
C PRO A 75 -6.18 1.19 4.59
N THR A 76 -6.59 1.33 5.86
CA THR A 76 -6.79 2.63 6.52
C THR A 76 -5.56 3.07 7.32
N GLY A 77 -4.42 2.43 7.09
CA GLY A 77 -3.18 2.66 7.84
C GLY A 77 -2.11 1.60 7.55
N PRO A 78 -1.05 1.53 8.36
CA PRO A 78 0.06 0.61 8.17
C PRO A 78 -0.36 -0.86 8.24
N VAL A 79 0.52 -1.74 7.75
CA VAL A 79 0.33 -3.19 7.84
C VAL A 79 0.41 -3.61 9.30
N THR A 80 -0.65 -4.22 9.84
CA THR A 80 -0.69 -4.73 11.22
C THR A 80 -1.27 -6.14 11.24
N ALA A 81 -1.05 -6.86 12.35
CA ALA A 81 -1.65 -8.19 12.57
C ALA A 81 -3.19 -8.16 12.56
N ARG A 82 -3.82 -6.99 12.74
CA ARG A 82 -5.29 -6.84 12.68
C ARG A 82 -5.85 -7.29 11.33
N ARG A 83 -5.08 -7.20 10.25
CA ARG A 83 -5.47 -7.65 8.90
C ARG A 83 -5.91 -9.11 8.84
N ALA A 84 -5.49 -9.92 9.81
CA ALA A 84 -5.98 -11.28 10.01
C ALA A 84 -7.50 -11.35 10.08
N TRP A 85 -8.17 -10.34 10.66
CA TRP A 85 -9.63 -10.26 10.69
C TRP A 85 -10.24 -10.21 9.29
N PHE A 86 -9.69 -9.39 8.40
CA PHE A 86 -10.22 -9.28 7.04
C PHE A 86 -10.13 -10.63 6.33
N HIS A 87 -8.97 -11.30 6.38
CA HIS A 87 -8.79 -12.60 5.74
C HIS A 87 -9.56 -13.73 6.42
N SER A 88 -9.79 -13.68 7.73
CA SER A 88 -10.59 -14.69 8.43
C SER A 88 -12.10 -14.48 8.27
N GLY A 89 -12.56 -13.27 7.90
CA GLY A 89 -13.98 -12.92 7.79
C GLY A 89 -14.77 -13.87 6.89
N GLY A 90 -14.28 -14.14 5.68
CA GLY A 90 -14.93 -15.07 4.74
C GLY A 90 -14.96 -16.52 5.25
N LEU A 91 -13.88 -16.98 5.88
CA LEU A 91 -13.79 -18.30 6.50
C LEU A 91 -14.79 -18.47 7.66
N LEU A 92 -14.87 -17.48 8.54
CA LEU A 92 -15.75 -17.49 9.71
C LEU A 92 -17.22 -17.42 9.29
N ALA A 93 -17.57 -16.60 8.30
CA ALA A 93 -18.94 -16.51 7.79
C ALA A 93 -19.41 -17.85 7.19
N GLN A 94 -18.56 -18.49 6.39
CA GLN A 94 -18.83 -19.80 5.79
C GLN A 94 -18.97 -20.91 6.84
N ALA A 95 -18.02 -20.99 7.78
CA ALA A 95 -18.06 -21.99 8.85
C ALA A 95 -19.30 -21.80 9.75
N ALA A 96 -19.61 -20.56 10.13
CA ALA A 96 -20.79 -20.26 10.94
C ALA A 96 -22.10 -20.64 10.23
N LEU A 97 -22.22 -20.32 8.93
CA LEU A 97 -23.41 -20.69 8.16
C LEU A 97 -23.52 -22.22 8.01
N GLY A 98 -22.42 -22.90 7.69
CA GLY A 98 -22.41 -24.36 7.58
C GLY A 98 -22.85 -25.06 8.86
N LEU A 99 -22.32 -24.62 10.01
CA LEU A 99 -22.71 -25.15 11.32
C LEU A 99 -24.17 -24.82 11.68
N ALA A 100 -24.63 -23.60 11.42
CA ALA A 100 -26.01 -23.20 11.71
C ALA A 100 -27.02 -24.02 10.89
N LEU A 101 -26.76 -24.21 9.59
CA LEU A 101 -27.60 -25.03 8.72
C LEU A 101 -27.57 -26.51 9.10
N GLY A 102 -26.42 -27.03 9.56
CA GLY A 102 -26.29 -28.42 9.99
C GLY A 102 -27.04 -28.79 11.27
N VAL A 103 -27.53 -27.81 12.04
CA VAL A 103 -28.36 -28.03 13.24
C VAL A 103 -29.86 -28.04 12.89
N LEU A 104 -30.26 -27.51 11.74
CA LEU A 104 -31.66 -27.47 11.34
C LEU A 104 -32.16 -28.88 10.96
N PRO A 105 -33.40 -29.25 11.30
CA PRO A 105 -34.01 -30.50 10.86
C PRO A 105 -34.07 -30.54 9.33
N ASP A 106 -34.16 -31.75 8.78
CA ASP A 106 -33.33 -32.25 7.66
C ASP A 106 -34.05 -32.30 6.29
N PRO A 107 -34.25 -31.19 5.56
CA PRO A 107 -34.52 -31.26 4.14
C PRO A 107 -33.19 -31.38 3.40
N TRP A 108 -33.11 -32.37 2.52
CA TRP A 108 -31.94 -32.66 1.67
C TRP A 108 -31.18 -31.43 1.11
N PRO A 109 -31.81 -30.33 0.66
CA PRO A 109 -31.06 -29.16 0.16
C PRO A 109 -30.28 -28.40 1.24
N LEU A 110 -30.77 -28.35 2.48
CA LEU A 110 -30.09 -27.62 3.57
C LEU A 110 -28.85 -28.37 4.06
N ASP A 111 -28.91 -29.69 4.16
CA ASP A 111 -27.74 -30.53 4.47
C ASP A 111 -26.63 -30.36 3.42
N ARG A 112 -26.98 -30.37 2.12
CA ARG A 112 -26.01 -30.11 1.05
C ARG A 112 -25.43 -28.71 1.10
N LEU A 113 -26.25 -27.70 1.38
CA LEU A 113 -25.78 -26.34 1.56
C LEU A 113 -24.82 -26.24 2.75
N ALA A 114 -25.14 -26.88 3.88
CA ALA A 114 -24.29 -26.93 5.07
C ALA A 114 -22.92 -27.56 4.77
N GLN A 115 -22.92 -28.76 4.18
CA GLN A 115 -21.69 -29.48 3.79
C GLN A 115 -20.84 -28.67 2.82
N PHE A 116 -21.45 -28.01 1.84
CA PHE A 116 -20.72 -27.21 0.87
C PHE A 116 -20.10 -25.96 1.49
N ASN A 117 -20.81 -25.26 2.39
CA ASN A 117 -20.23 -24.12 3.13
C ASN A 117 -19.01 -24.55 3.96
N LEU A 118 -19.10 -25.70 4.65
CA LEU A 118 -17.98 -26.24 5.42
C LEU A 118 -16.81 -26.64 4.51
N LEU A 119 -17.07 -27.26 3.36
CA LEU A 119 -16.06 -27.59 2.38
C LEU A 119 -15.34 -26.34 1.84
N VAL A 120 -16.08 -25.28 1.51
CA VAL A 120 -15.52 -24.00 1.07
C VAL A 120 -14.68 -23.35 2.17
N ALA A 121 -15.14 -23.39 3.43
CA ALA A 121 -14.37 -22.89 4.57
C ALA A 121 -13.05 -23.65 4.75
N ILE A 122 -13.09 -24.98 4.73
CA ILE A 122 -11.90 -25.84 4.90
C ILE A 122 -10.91 -25.61 3.76
N THR A 123 -11.38 -25.60 2.51
CA THR A 123 -10.52 -25.45 1.33
C THR A 123 -9.87 -24.05 1.23
N ASN A 124 -10.57 -22.99 1.66
CA ASN A 124 -9.98 -21.65 1.74
C ASN A 124 -9.07 -21.48 2.97
N ALA A 125 -9.29 -22.22 4.06
CA ALA A 125 -8.43 -22.20 5.23
C ALA A 125 -7.07 -22.89 4.99
N LEU A 126 -6.98 -23.81 4.01
CA LEU A 126 -5.71 -24.40 3.61
C LEU A 126 -4.79 -23.34 2.99
N PRO A 127 -3.54 -23.19 3.48
CA PRO A 127 -2.62 -22.17 2.98
C PRO A 127 -2.03 -22.59 1.64
N TRP A 128 -2.62 -22.14 0.53
CA TRP A 128 -2.11 -22.38 -0.80
C TRP A 128 -2.06 -21.10 -1.62
N ARG A 129 -1.15 -21.08 -2.60
CA ARG A 129 -0.98 -19.99 -3.54
C ARG A 129 -0.63 -20.56 -4.90
N TRP A 130 -1.41 -20.19 -5.92
CA TRP A 130 -1.20 -20.64 -7.29
C TRP A 130 -1.22 -19.44 -8.24
N GLY A 131 -0.07 -19.19 -8.88
CA GLY A 131 0.10 -18.05 -9.77
C GLY A 131 -0.20 -16.72 -9.09
N GLY A 132 -1.21 -16.00 -9.58
CA GLY A 132 -1.63 -14.70 -9.07
C GLY A 132 -2.74 -14.75 -8.01
N GLN A 133 -3.20 -15.93 -7.60
CA GLN A 133 -4.25 -16.14 -6.62
C GLN A 133 -3.69 -16.78 -5.35
N SER A 134 -4.26 -16.42 -4.21
CA SER A 134 -3.91 -16.93 -2.88
C SER A 134 -5.19 -17.26 -2.14
N SER A 135 -5.20 -18.32 -1.35
CA SER A 135 -6.30 -18.58 -0.42
C SER A 135 -6.26 -17.63 0.77
N ASP A 136 -7.40 -17.51 1.46
CA ASP A 136 -7.48 -16.77 2.73
C ASP A 136 -6.54 -17.35 3.79
N GLY A 137 -6.43 -18.67 3.87
CA GLY A 137 -5.51 -19.35 4.78
C GLY A 137 -4.06 -18.96 4.54
N TRP A 138 -3.66 -18.78 3.27
CA TRP A 138 -2.33 -18.29 2.93
C TRP A 138 -2.14 -16.84 3.38
N LEU A 139 -3.11 -15.96 3.11
CA LEU A 139 -3.05 -14.54 3.47
C LEU A 139 -3.08 -14.33 5.00
N LEU A 140 -3.83 -15.17 5.71
CA LEU A 140 -3.86 -15.20 7.17
C LEU A 140 -2.50 -15.65 7.73
N LEU A 141 -1.93 -16.75 7.21
CA LEU A 141 -0.62 -17.23 7.60
C LEU A 141 0.48 -16.19 7.32
N ASP A 142 0.47 -15.57 6.13
CA ASP A 142 1.40 -14.50 5.79
C ASP A 142 1.25 -13.35 6.79
N THR A 143 0.02 -12.87 7.07
CA THR A 143 -0.20 -11.79 8.04
C THR A 143 0.31 -12.13 9.44
N LEU A 144 0.07 -13.35 9.93
CA LEU A 144 0.46 -13.77 11.28
C LEU A 144 1.97 -14.01 11.43
N THR A 145 2.63 -14.43 10.35
CA THR A 145 4.09 -14.66 10.34
C THR A 145 4.91 -13.40 10.07
N GLY A 146 4.27 -12.22 10.15
CA GLY A 146 4.92 -10.94 9.83
C GLY A 146 5.25 -10.82 8.34
N GLY A 147 4.38 -11.40 7.53
CA GLY A 147 4.57 -11.80 6.14
C GLY A 147 5.32 -10.83 5.27
N ARG A 148 5.94 -11.40 4.22
CA ARG A 148 6.65 -10.65 3.18
C ARG A 148 5.70 -9.72 2.39
N GLY A 149 4.38 -9.81 2.64
CA GLY A 149 3.27 -9.18 1.94
C GLY A 149 3.15 -7.66 2.08
N GLY A 150 3.99 -7.01 2.88
CA GLY A 150 4.36 -5.62 2.64
C GLY A 150 5.26 -5.53 1.38
N SER A 151 4.78 -6.00 0.23
CA SER A 151 5.54 -5.85 -1.02
C SER A 151 5.50 -4.39 -1.45
N SER A 152 6.64 -3.85 -1.88
CA SER A 152 6.72 -2.45 -2.29
C SER A 152 5.63 -2.10 -3.32
N VAL A 153 5.13 -0.87 -3.28
CA VAL A 153 4.17 -0.37 -4.28
C VAL A 153 4.68 -0.62 -5.71
N LEU A 154 6.01 -0.57 -5.90
CA LEU A 154 6.69 -0.95 -7.13
C LEU A 154 6.40 -2.40 -7.56
N HIS A 155 6.49 -3.36 -6.64
CA HIS A 155 6.20 -4.78 -6.91
C HIS A 155 4.70 -4.99 -7.20
N GLN A 156 3.83 -4.16 -6.61
CA GLN A 156 2.39 -4.28 -6.75
C GLN A 156 1.82 -3.55 -7.98
N ARG A 157 2.64 -2.85 -8.79
CA ARG A 157 2.16 -2.00 -9.89
C ARG A 157 1.19 -2.71 -10.83
N ARG A 158 1.48 -3.94 -11.27
CA ARG A 158 0.56 -4.73 -12.12
C ARG A 158 -0.75 -5.07 -11.41
N GLY A 159 -0.70 -5.37 -10.12
CA GLY A 159 -1.86 -5.62 -9.28
C GLY A 159 -2.73 -4.37 -9.13
N LEU A 160 -2.12 -3.24 -8.77
CA LEU A 160 -2.76 -1.93 -8.65
C LEU A 160 -3.39 -1.47 -9.96
N ALA A 161 -2.72 -1.68 -11.11
CA ALA A 161 -3.29 -1.36 -12.41
C ALA A 161 -4.52 -2.22 -12.76
N ARG A 162 -4.52 -3.51 -12.37
CA ARG A 162 -5.71 -4.37 -12.50
C ARG A 162 -6.83 -3.92 -11.58
N MET A 163 -6.50 -3.59 -10.33
CA MET A 163 -7.45 -3.06 -9.35
C MET A 163 -8.06 -1.74 -9.82
N ALA A 164 -7.27 -0.78 -10.33
CA ALA A 164 -7.76 0.48 -10.87
C ALA A 164 -8.78 0.27 -11.99
N ARG A 165 -8.47 -0.60 -12.97
CA ARG A 165 -9.39 -0.94 -14.06
C ARG A 165 -10.66 -1.62 -13.54
N ARG A 166 -10.51 -2.52 -12.56
CA ARG A 166 -11.63 -3.22 -11.95
C ARG A 166 -12.54 -2.27 -11.20
N GLU A 167 -12.01 -1.48 -10.28
CA GLU A 167 -12.75 -0.49 -9.49
C GLU A 167 -13.43 0.56 -10.39
N ALA A 168 -12.77 0.98 -11.47
CA ALA A 168 -13.38 1.82 -12.49
C ALA A 168 -14.57 1.14 -13.19
N SER A 169 -14.45 -0.15 -13.54
CA SER A 169 -15.53 -0.90 -14.21
C SER A 169 -16.74 -1.10 -13.31
N VAL A 170 -16.56 -1.36 -12.01
CA VAL A 170 -17.67 -1.51 -11.05
C VAL A 170 -18.25 -0.18 -10.60
N GLY A 171 -17.59 0.94 -10.88
CA GLY A 171 -18.03 2.28 -10.49
C GLY A 171 -17.69 2.63 -9.05
N SER A 172 -16.59 2.09 -8.51
CA SER A 172 -16.09 2.42 -7.16
C SER A 172 -15.10 3.60 -7.22
N PRO A 173 -15.51 4.81 -6.83
CA PRO A 173 -14.64 5.99 -6.90
C PRO A 173 -13.47 5.87 -5.93
N LEU A 174 -13.70 5.39 -4.71
CA LEU A 174 -12.68 5.30 -3.67
C LEU A 174 -11.58 4.28 -4.04
N GLY A 175 -11.96 3.08 -4.48
CA GLY A 175 -10.97 2.07 -4.88
C GLY A 175 -10.18 2.47 -6.13
N ARG A 176 -10.83 3.19 -7.06
CA ARG A 176 -10.16 3.79 -8.23
C ARG A 176 -9.12 4.82 -7.81
N VAL A 177 -9.51 5.82 -7.01
CA VAL A 177 -8.60 6.88 -6.55
C VAL A 177 -7.43 6.30 -5.77
N TYR A 178 -7.67 5.40 -4.81
CA TYR A 178 -6.60 4.74 -4.08
C TYR A 178 -5.59 4.04 -5.02
N SER A 179 -6.10 3.29 -6.01
CA SER A 179 -5.24 2.60 -6.98
C SER A 179 -4.46 3.57 -7.86
N GLU A 180 -5.09 4.63 -8.35
CA GLU A 180 -4.46 5.68 -9.16
C GLU A 180 -3.35 6.41 -8.37
N VAL A 181 -3.60 6.75 -7.09
CA VAL A 181 -2.59 7.35 -6.21
C VAL A 181 -1.42 6.41 -5.94
N CYS A 182 -1.67 5.13 -5.69
CA CYS A 182 -0.60 4.15 -5.52
C CYS A 182 0.22 3.96 -6.80
N LEU A 183 -0.42 4.00 -7.98
CA LEU A 183 0.27 3.94 -9.26
C LEU A 183 1.10 5.20 -9.51
N ALA A 184 0.57 6.39 -9.19
CA ALA A 184 1.30 7.64 -9.26
C ALA A 184 2.53 7.60 -8.34
N TRP A 185 2.39 7.06 -7.13
CA TRP A 185 3.53 6.86 -6.23
C TRP A 185 4.57 5.92 -6.82
N ALA A 186 4.16 4.79 -7.40
CA ALA A 186 5.09 3.89 -8.10
C ALA A 186 5.82 4.60 -9.25
N ASP A 187 5.16 5.53 -9.95
CA ASP A 187 5.75 6.33 -11.03
C ASP A 187 6.75 7.37 -10.50
N VAL A 188 6.44 8.06 -9.39
CA VAL A 188 7.41 8.92 -8.70
C VAL A 188 8.65 8.11 -8.28
N LEU A 189 8.43 6.96 -7.65
CA LEU A 189 9.51 6.08 -7.21
C LEU A 189 10.39 5.59 -8.36
N ALA A 190 9.77 5.23 -9.49
CA ALA A 190 10.47 4.79 -10.69
C ALA A 190 11.16 5.92 -11.47
N GLY A 191 10.96 7.20 -11.10
CA GLY A 191 11.52 8.33 -11.84
C GLY A 191 10.75 8.66 -13.12
N ARG A 192 9.42 8.52 -13.11
CA ARG A 192 8.51 8.88 -14.21
C ARG A 192 7.52 9.97 -13.78
N PRO A 193 7.99 11.21 -13.54
CA PRO A 193 7.14 12.27 -12.99
C PRO A 193 5.95 12.61 -13.89
N GLU A 194 6.12 12.60 -15.21
CA GLU A 194 5.02 12.86 -16.17
C GLU A 194 3.90 11.81 -16.09
N ALA A 195 4.26 10.53 -15.92
CA ALA A 195 3.28 9.45 -15.77
C ALA A 195 2.54 9.55 -14.43
N ALA A 196 3.23 10.01 -13.37
CA ALA A 196 2.60 10.27 -12.09
C ALA A 196 1.61 11.45 -12.19
N GLU A 197 2.00 12.55 -12.84
CA GLU A 197 1.16 13.73 -13.06
C GLU A 197 -0.14 13.37 -13.80
N ALA A 198 -0.07 12.53 -14.83
CA ALA A 198 -1.27 12.06 -15.55
C ALA A 198 -2.29 11.30 -14.68
N LEU A 199 -1.85 10.75 -13.54
CA LEU A 199 -2.71 10.05 -12.58
C LEU A 199 -3.18 10.95 -11.43
N LEU A 200 -2.42 11.99 -11.09
CA LEU A 200 -2.77 12.98 -10.07
C LEU A 200 -3.68 14.05 -10.71
N ARG A 201 -4.99 13.90 -10.53
CA ARG A 201 -5.99 14.89 -10.98
C ARG A 201 -5.97 16.12 -10.09
N ASP A 202 -6.32 17.29 -10.60
CA ASP A 202 -6.26 18.55 -9.84
C ASP A 202 -7.00 18.49 -8.47
N GLU A 203 -8.15 17.80 -8.38
CA GLU A 203 -8.82 17.52 -7.11
C GLU A 203 -9.46 16.12 -7.08
N PRO A 204 -9.27 15.33 -6.00
CA PRO A 204 -10.00 14.08 -5.81
C PRO A 204 -11.49 14.38 -5.57
N PRO A 205 -12.43 13.57 -6.10
CA PRO A 205 -13.86 13.81 -5.86
C PRO A 205 -14.20 13.82 -4.37
N GLU A 206 -15.07 14.72 -3.89
CA GLU A 206 -15.52 14.73 -2.48
C GLU A 206 -16.09 13.39 -2.00
N ALA A 207 -16.60 12.55 -2.92
CA ALA A 207 -17.05 11.20 -2.60
C ALA A 207 -15.91 10.22 -2.20
N THR A 208 -14.64 10.64 -2.23
CA THR A 208 -13.46 9.84 -1.86
C THR A 208 -12.76 10.31 -0.58
N LEU A 209 -13.43 11.12 0.27
CA LEU A 209 -12.93 11.66 1.53
C LEU A 209 -12.72 10.60 2.64
N GLU A 210 -11.91 9.58 2.37
CA GLU A 210 -11.34 8.72 3.40
C GLU A 210 -10.03 9.37 3.88
N PRO A 211 -9.89 9.77 5.16
CA PRO A 211 -8.78 10.61 5.61
C PRO A 211 -7.37 10.07 5.30
N TRP A 212 -7.22 8.74 5.34
CA TRP A 212 -5.95 8.10 4.98
C TRP A 212 -5.62 8.22 3.49
N VAL A 213 -6.62 8.07 2.61
CA VAL A 213 -6.42 8.19 1.16
C VAL A 213 -6.13 9.64 0.78
N ASP A 214 -6.80 10.58 1.44
CA ASP A 214 -6.55 12.02 1.27
C ASP A 214 -5.12 12.41 1.70
N ALA A 215 -4.68 11.97 2.88
CA ALA A 215 -3.30 12.17 3.33
C ALA A 215 -2.29 11.52 2.37
N LEU A 216 -2.58 10.32 1.86
CA LEU A 216 -1.74 9.64 0.89
C LEU A 216 -1.68 10.40 -0.44
N TYR A 217 -2.81 10.91 -0.93
CA TYR A 217 -2.88 11.73 -2.14
C TYR A 217 -1.98 12.96 -2.03
N HIS A 218 -2.12 13.73 -0.93
CA HIS A 218 -1.30 14.91 -0.69
C HIS A 218 0.18 14.60 -0.46
N TYR A 219 0.49 13.48 0.19
CA TYR A 219 1.86 12.97 0.29
C TYR A 219 2.46 12.72 -1.10
N VAL A 220 1.76 12.01 -1.97
CA VAL A 220 2.24 11.69 -3.33
C VAL A 220 2.35 12.95 -4.19
N CYS A 221 1.42 13.90 -4.09
CA CYS A 221 1.52 15.20 -4.76
C CYS A 221 2.76 15.98 -4.31
N SER A 222 3.01 16.04 -3.00
CA SER A 222 4.20 16.68 -2.44
C SER A 222 5.48 16.02 -2.99
N GLU A 223 5.56 14.69 -3.00
CA GLU A 223 6.73 13.97 -3.53
C GLU A 223 6.88 14.14 -5.05
N HIS A 224 5.78 14.21 -5.81
CA HIS A 224 5.82 14.53 -7.23
C HIS A 224 6.42 15.92 -7.47
N HIS A 225 5.94 16.96 -6.77
CA HIS A 225 6.52 18.30 -6.88
C HIS A 225 8.00 18.32 -6.51
N ARG A 226 8.36 17.66 -5.41
CA ARG A 226 9.73 17.56 -4.94
C ARG A 226 10.66 16.92 -5.97
N THR A 227 10.27 15.77 -6.53
CA THR A 227 11.05 15.07 -7.56
C THR A 227 11.09 15.80 -8.90
N ALA A 228 10.11 16.69 -9.17
CA ALA A 228 10.11 17.60 -10.30
C ALA A 228 10.94 18.89 -10.06
N GLY A 229 11.68 19.01 -8.96
CA GLY A 229 12.50 20.18 -8.65
C GLY A 229 11.69 21.40 -8.18
N ARG A 230 10.49 21.17 -7.64
CA ARG A 230 9.55 22.19 -7.10
C ARG A 230 9.35 22.02 -5.59
N PRO A 231 10.41 22.19 -4.76
CA PRO A 231 10.34 21.85 -3.34
C PRO A 231 9.49 22.84 -2.53
N LEU A 232 9.31 24.09 -2.98
CA LEU A 232 8.42 25.04 -2.31
C LEU A 232 6.95 24.62 -2.46
N GLU A 233 6.55 24.22 -3.66
CA GLU A 233 5.22 23.70 -3.95
C GLU A 233 4.96 22.42 -3.16
N ALA A 234 5.95 21.52 -3.08
CA ALA A 234 5.89 20.33 -2.24
C ALA A 234 5.60 20.68 -0.77
N LEU A 235 6.34 21.65 -0.21
CA LEU A 235 6.15 22.11 1.17
C LEU A 235 4.74 22.69 1.40
N LEU A 236 4.25 23.51 0.45
CA LEU A 236 2.92 24.10 0.54
C LEU A 236 1.82 23.05 0.52
N VAL A 237 1.92 22.04 -0.37
CA VAL A 237 0.98 20.91 -0.42
C VAL A 237 0.96 20.16 0.91
N ALA A 238 2.13 19.78 1.44
CA ALA A 238 2.21 19.04 2.70
C ALA A 238 1.62 19.84 3.89
N ARG A 239 1.95 21.13 4.01
CA ARG A 239 1.44 21.98 5.10
C ARG A 239 -0.06 22.24 5.00
N ARG A 240 -0.58 22.51 3.79
CA ARG A 240 -2.02 22.71 3.57
C ARG A 240 -2.79 21.45 3.96
N ALA A 241 -2.35 20.28 3.51
CA ALA A 241 -2.99 19.02 3.85
C ALA A 241 -3.03 18.78 5.37
N ARG A 242 -1.92 19.01 6.08
CA ARG A 242 -1.86 18.87 7.55
C ARG A 242 -2.80 19.79 8.33
N SER A 243 -3.31 20.86 7.71
CA SER A 243 -4.28 21.76 8.36
C SER A 243 -5.71 21.21 8.37
N PHE A 244 -5.97 20.06 7.75
CA PHE A 244 -7.30 19.44 7.75
C PHE A 244 -7.58 18.72 9.08
N ASP A 245 -8.66 19.11 9.76
CA ASP A 245 -9.05 18.65 11.10
C ASP A 245 -9.33 17.14 11.25
N ARG A 246 -9.39 16.38 10.15
CA ARG A 246 -9.87 14.98 10.13
C ARG A 246 -8.80 13.92 9.84
N MET A 247 -7.52 14.27 9.80
CA MET A 247 -6.47 13.31 9.48
C MET A 247 -6.20 12.33 10.64
N ALA A 248 -6.04 11.05 10.28
CA ALA A 248 -5.49 10.06 11.19
C ALA A 248 -4.01 10.35 11.48
N ASP A 249 -3.53 9.92 12.66
CA ASP A 249 -2.14 10.13 13.11
C ASP A 249 -1.12 9.64 12.08
N GLU A 250 -1.37 8.50 11.43
CA GLU A 250 -0.47 7.97 10.41
C GLU A 250 -0.44 8.83 9.15
N GLY A 251 -1.56 9.47 8.79
CA GLY A 251 -1.63 10.43 7.70
C GLY A 251 -0.81 11.69 8.00
N ILE A 252 -0.92 12.20 9.24
CA ILE A 252 -0.11 13.32 9.73
C ILE A 252 1.38 12.95 9.72
N ALA A 253 1.71 11.71 10.05
CA ALA A 253 3.07 11.21 10.05
C ALA A 253 3.68 11.18 8.63
N LEU A 254 2.92 10.67 7.64
CA LEU A 254 3.31 10.70 6.23
C LEU A 254 3.56 12.14 5.75
N LEU A 255 2.64 13.06 6.04
CA LEU A 255 2.77 14.45 5.60
C LEU A 255 3.90 15.19 6.31
N SER A 256 4.21 14.84 7.56
CA SER A 256 5.38 15.40 8.26
C SER A 256 6.70 14.93 7.65
N VAL A 257 6.76 13.69 7.13
CA VAL A 257 7.91 13.22 6.34
C VAL A 257 8.03 14.01 5.03
N ALA A 258 6.92 14.19 4.29
CA ALA A 258 6.93 14.97 3.06
C ALA A 258 7.37 16.43 3.28
N GLU A 259 6.85 17.08 4.34
CA GLU A 259 7.28 18.41 4.77
C GLU A 259 8.79 18.44 5.06
N ALA A 260 9.29 17.50 5.86
CA ALA A 260 10.71 17.47 6.23
C ALA A 260 11.62 17.27 5.00
N ARG A 261 11.20 16.46 4.02
CA ARG A 261 11.96 16.27 2.76
C ARG A 261 11.99 17.54 1.92
N ALA A 262 10.85 18.20 1.77
CA ALA A 262 10.78 19.48 1.06
C ALA A 262 11.67 20.54 1.74
N LEU A 263 11.69 20.58 3.09
CA LEU A 263 12.56 21.48 3.85
C LEU A 263 14.04 21.18 3.68
N VAL A 264 14.44 19.90 3.63
CA VAL A 264 15.82 19.49 3.29
C VAL A 264 16.20 20.00 1.90
N ASP A 265 15.34 19.81 0.90
CA ASP A 265 15.61 20.25 -0.48
C ASP A 265 15.68 21.79 -0.60
N LEU A 266 15.03 22.52 0.31
CA LEU A 266 15.14 23.98 0.47
C LEU A 266 16.34 24.44 1.31
N GLY A 267 17.12 23.51 1.88
CA GLY A 267 18.24 23.81 2.77
C GLY A 267 17.85 24.21 4.20
N ALA A 268 16.59 24.06 4.60
CA ALA A 268 16.06 24.39 5.93
C ALA A 268 16.15 23.21 6.90
N THR A 269 17.36 22.70 7.15
CA THR A 269 17.61 21.45 7.89
C THR A 269 17.14 21.46 9.36
N GLU A 270 17.23 22.60 10.04
CA GLU A 270 16.69 22.75 11.41
C GLU A 270 15.17 22.59 11.46
N GLN A 271 14.46 23.23 10.51
CA GLN A 271 13.02 23.09 10.38
C GLN A 271 12.62 21.67 9.99
N ALA A 272 13.40 21.02 9.11
CA ALA A 272 13.20 19.61 8.78
C ALA A 272 13.34 18.73 10.02
N THR A 273 14.35 18.96 10.86
CA THR A 273 14.56 18.22 12.11
C THR A 273 13.41 18.44 13.10
N SER A 274 12.93 19.68 13.23
CA SER A 274 11.73 20.00 14.03
C SER A 274 10.48 19.28 13.50
N ALA A 275 10.34 19.18 12.18
CA ALA A 275 9.26 18.43 11.56
C ALA A 275 9.32 16.93 11.86
N LEU A 276 10.53 16.34 11.82
CA LEU A 276 10.78 14.94 12.15
C LEU A 276 10.64 14.63 13.65
N ALA A 277 10.86 15.60 14.54
CA ALA A 277 10.71 15.40 15.98
C ALA A 277 9.29 14.95 16.38
N ARG A 278 8.27 15.33 15.58
CA ARG A 278 6.88 14.87 15.74
C ARG A 278 6.69 13.39 15.44
N LEU A 279 7.66 12.74 14.80
CA LEU A 279 7.64 11.32 14.44
C LEU A 279 8.39 10.45 15.46
N ALA A 280 8.80 11.00 16.60
CA ALA A 280 9.49 10.26 17.64
C ALA A 280 8.64 9.04 18.07
N GLY A 281 9.25 7.85 18.03
CA GLY A 281 8.59 6.58 18.35
C GLY A 281 7.79 5.93 17.21
N ILE A 282 7.66 6.59 16.05
CA ILE A 282 6.98 6.00 14.89
C ILE A 282 7.92 5.02 14.18
N GLY A 283 7.51 3.76 14.10
CA GLY A 283 8.23 2.70 13.42
C GLY A 283 7.80 2.47 11.95
N GLY A 284 8.15 1.31 11.42
CA GLY A 284 7.71 0.86 10.10
C GLY A 284 8.27 1.69 8.94
N ALA A 285 7.50 1.78 7.84
CA ALA A 285 7.95 2.46 6.63
C ALA A 285 8.09 3.98 6.81
N VAL A 286 7.22 4.61 7.61
CA VAL A 286 7.29 6.05 7.90
C VAL A 286 8.54 6.37 8.72
N GLY A 287 8.82 5.60 9.78
CA GLY A 287 10.05 5.75 10.56
C GLY A 287 11.31 5.51 9.75
N ALA A 288 11.30 4.50 8.86
CA ALA A 288 12.43 4.25 7.96
C ALA A 288 12.66 5.43 6.98
N GLN A 289 11.59 6.00 6.41
CA GLN A 289 11.72 7.19 5.55
C GLN A 289 12.18 8.41 6.35
N ALA A 290 11.69 8.61 7.57
CA ALA A 290 12.16 9.66 8.47
C ALA A 290 13.66 9.56 8.77
N ALA A 291 14.20 8.35 8.90
CA ALA A 291 15.64 8.12 9.05
C ALA A 291 16.44 8.54 7.81
N VAL A 292 15.89 8.35 6.59
CA VAL A 292 16.50 8.86 5.34
C VAL A 292 16.55 10.39 5.37
N VAL A 293 15.45 11.05 5.75
CA VAL A 293 15.39 12.53 5.82
C VAL A 293 16.38 13.06 6.86
N LEU A 294 16.48 12.40 8.02
CA LEU A 294 17.45 12.78 9.05
C LEU A 294 18.88 12.64 8.53
N LEU A 295 19.20 11.57 7.80
CA LEU A 295 20.52 11.43 7.18
C LEU A 295 20.80 12.58 6.21
N TRP A 296 19.86 12.94 5.35
CA TRP A 296 20.01 14.10 4.48
C TRP A 296 20.24 15.41 5.24
N ALA A 297 19.49 15.66 6.31
CA ALA A 297 19.69 16.82 7.17
C ALA A 297 21.07 16.82 7.83
N SER A 298 21.54 15.66 8.33
CA SER A 298 22.86 15.49 8.94
C SER A 298 24.01 15.65 7.94
N LEU A 299 23.81 15.39 6.65
CA LEU A 299 24.86 15.60 5.63
C LEU A 299 25.24 17.07 5.44
N ALA A 300 24.39 18.00 5.88
CA ALA A 300 24.70 19.43 5.95
C ALA A 300 25.47 19.82 7.21
N SER A 301 25.57 18.92 8.21
CA SER A 301 26.34 19.15 9.44
C SER A 301 27.83 18.93 9.21
N ASP A 302 28.65 19.70 9.94
CA ASP A 302 30.10 19.48 10.04
C ASP A 302 30.47 18.45 11.12
N GLN A 303 29.51 17.94 11.88
CA GLN A 303 29.75 16.96 12.92
C GLN A 303 29.79 15.52 12.34
N PRO A 304 30.94 14.83 12.37
CA PRO A 304 31.05 13.48 11.80
C PRO A 304 30.15 12.46 12.50
N ASP A 305 29.96 12.61 13.81
CA ASP A 305 29.23 11.66 14.62
C ASP A 305 27.71 11.68 14.30
N ASP A 306 27.18 12.83 13.90
CA ASP A 306 25.79 12.96 13.43
C ASP A 306 25.55 12.16 12.14
N VAL A 307 26.46 12.29 11.17
CA VAL A 307 26.40 11.59 9.88
C VAL A 307 26.54 10.08 10.08
N GLU A 308 27.47 9.66 10.94
CA GLU A 308 27.71 8.25 11.26
C GLU A 308 26.50 7.63 11.96
N LEU A 309 25.94 8.31 12.97
CA LEU A 309 24.76 7.84 13.69
C LEU A 309 23.53 7.74 12.78
N ALA A 310 23.27 8.76 11.95
CA ALA A 310 22.15 8.75 11.01
C ALA A 310 22.31 7.64 9.96
N THR A 311 23.53 7.43 9.46
CA THR A 311 23.86 6.34 8.53
C THR A 311 23.59 4.98 9.16
N TRP A 312 24.05 4.77 10.40
CA TRP A 312 23.82 3.53 11.14
C TRP A 312 22.34 3.26 11.39
N ARG A 313 21.55 4.30 11.73
CA ARG A 313 20.10 4.19 11.90
C ARG A 313 19.44 3.72 10.61
N LEU A 314 19.75 4.36 9.49
CA LEU A 314 19.21 3.95 8.19
C LEU A 314 19.64 2.53 7.81
N HIS A 315 20.88 2.15 8.06
CA HIS A 315 21.36 0.79 7.80
C HIS A 315 20.60 -0.28 8.60
N ARG A 316 20.29 0.00 9.88
CA ARG A 316 19.52 -0.92 10.73
C ARG A 316 18.05 -1.02 10.36
N HIS A 317 17.48 0.07 9.84
CA HIS A 317 16.11 0.07 9.37
C HIS A 317 16.05 -0.43 7.93
N ALA A 318 15.92 -1.75 7.79
CA ALA A 318 15.64 -2.37 6.50
C ALA A 318 14.42 -1.67 5.86
N PRO A 319 14.56 -1.15 4.63
CA PRO A 319 13.54 -0.30 4.07
C PRO A 319 12.27 -1.09 3.80
N GLY A 320 11.16 -0.56 4.32
CA GLY A 320 9.83 -1.14 4.13
C GLY A 320 9.28 -0.88 2.72
N PRO A 321 8.11 -1.47 2.39
CA PRO A 321 7.46 -1.38 1.07
C PRO A 321 7.23 0.03 0.51
N TRP A 322 6.98 0.99 1.39
CA TRP A 322 6.55 2.34 1.02
C TRP A 322 7.68 3.36 0.99
N LEU A 323 8.91 2.92 1.29
CA LEU A 323 10.09 3.77 1.26
C LEU A 323 10.45 4.16 -0.18
N ASP A 324 11.11 5.31 -0.36
CA ASP A 324 11.74 5.71 -1.62
C ASP A 324 13.16 5.14 -1.72
N PRO A 325 13.36 3.96 -2.34
CA PRO A 325 14.64 3.29 -2.30
C PRO A 325 15.73 4.08 -3.00
N ALA A 326 15.40 4.84 -4.05
CA ALA A 326 16.39 5.67 -4.74
C ALA A 326 16.97 6.72 -3.79
N ASP A 327 16.10 7.40 -3.04
CA ASP A 327 16.52 8.43 -2.10
C ASP A 327 17.40 7.87 -0.97
N ALA A 328 17.04 6.71 -0.42
CA ALA A 328 17.87 6.03 0.59
C ALA A 328 19.24 5.59 0.04
N ILE A 329 19.29 5.04 -1.18
CA ILE A 329 20.55 4.65 -1.85
C ILE A 329 21.44 5.88 -2.02
N LEU A 330 20.87 6.98 -2.50
CA LEU A 330 21.60 8.23 -2.73
C LEU A 330 22.11 8.84 -1.42
N ALA A 331 21.29 8.85 -0.37
CA ALA A 331 21.69 9.32 0.95
C ALA A 331 22.86 8.52 1.52
N LEU A 332 22.82 7.18 1.39
CA LEU A 332 23.90 6.29 1.84
C LEU A 332 25.19 6.46 1.02
N ARG A 333 25.09 6.62 -0.30
CA ARG A 333 26.26 6.88 -1.16
C ARG A 333 26.92 8.21 -0.80
N ARG A 334 26.12 9.24 -0.56
CA ARG A 334 26.64 10.55 -0.17
C ARG A 334 27.21 10.54 1.24
N SER A 335 26.59 9.81 2.17
CA SER A 335 27.15 9.63 3.51
C SER A 335 28.46 8.86 3.50
N ALA A 336 28.61 7.84 2.63
CA ALA A 336 29.88 7.17 2.43
C ALA A 336 30.99 8.13 1.99
N GLN A 337 30.72 8.98 0.99
CA GLN A 337 31.68 9.98 0.51
C GLN A 337 32.05 10.98 1.61
N ARG A 338 31.05 11.50 2.35
CA ARG A 338 31.27 12.46 3.44
C ARG A 338 32.05 11.83 4.60
N LEU A 339 31.70 10.61 5.01
CA LEU A 339 32.42 9.88 6.06
C LEU A 339 33.87 9.58 5.65
N GLN A 340 34.12 9.27 4.37
CA GLN A 340 35.47 9.10 3.85
C GLN A 340 36.27 10.40 3.97
N GLN A 341 35.68 11.55 3.60
CA GLN A 341 36.30 12.87 3.74
C GLN A 341 36.59 13.24 5.21
N LEU A 342 35.72 12.81 6.13
CA LEU A 342 35.85 13.04 7.57
C LEU A 342 36.77 12.03 8.28
N GLY A 343 37.50 11.19 7.53
CA GLY A 343 38.43 10.22 8.12
C GLY A 343 37.75 9.05 8.84
N ARG A 344 36.54 8.66 8.43
CA ARG A 344 35.75 7.53 8.95
C ARG A 344 35.62 6.39 7.93
N PRO A 345 36.71 5.73 7.49
CA PRO A 345 36.69 4.79 6.37
C PRO A 345 35.86 3.52 6.63
N ARG A 346 35.79 3.04 7.88
CA ARG A 346 34.97 1.86 8.24
C ARG A 346 33.48 2.15 8.09
N ALA A 347 33.03 3.30 8.60
CA ALA A 347 31.65 3.72 8.48
C ALA A 347 31.28 3.99 7.01
N ALA A 348 32.19 4.60 6.24
CA ALA A 348 32.03 4.79 4.80
C ALA A 348 31.84 3.46 4.04
N ALA A 349 32.68 2.46 4.30
CA ALA A 349 32.54 1.13 3.69
C ALA A 349 31.20 0.46 4.04
N GLY A 350 30.74 0.59 5.29
CA GLY A 350 29.43 0.09 5.72
C GLY A 350 28.27 0.77 4.96
N ALA A 351 28.36 2.08 4.75
CA ALA A 351 27.37 2.84 3.98
C ALA A 351 27.33 2.41 2.50
N VAL A 352 28.48 2.18 1.86
CA VAL A 352 28.56 1.64 0.48
C VAL A 352 27.89 0.28 0.40
N GLN A 353 28.27 -0.66 1.28
CA GLN A 353 27.68 -2.00 1.30
C GLN A 353 26.15 -1.95 1.50
N ALA A 354 25.68 -1.06 2.37
CA ALA A 354 24.25 -0.85 2.61
C ALA A 354 23.53 -0.33 1.36
N ALA A 355 24.13 0.63 0.66
CA ALA A 355 23.59 1.20 -0.57
C ALA A 355 23.49 0.15 -1.68
N ASP A 356 24.56 -0.61 -1.92
CA ASP A 356 24.61 -1.64 -2.96
C ASP A 356 23.62 -2.78 -2.70
N GLY A 357 23.54 -3.22 -1.44
CA GLY A 357 22.56 -4.22 -1.02
C GLY A 357 21.13 -3.75 -1.20
N LEU A 358 20.85 -2.46 -0.96
CA LEU A 358 19.53 -1.87 -1.18
C LEU A 358 19.22 -1.72 -2.67
N GLU A 359 20.16 -1.24 -3.48
CA GLU A 359 19.99 -1.12 -4.92
C GLU A 359 19.69 -2.47 -5.56
N HIS A 360 20.45 -3.51 -5.20
CA HIS A 360 20.22 -4.85 -5.70
C HIS A 360 18.81 -5.36 -5.40
N ARG A 361 18.33 -5.16 -4.16
CA ARG A 361 16.95 -5.53 -3.77
C ARG A 361 15.90 -4.74 -4.53
N ALA A 362 16.10 -3.43 -4.69
CA ALA A 362 15.18 -2.55 -5.41
C ALA A 362 15.05 -2.95 -6.89
N LEU A 363 16.19 -3.15 -7.57
CA LEU A 363 16.22 -3.57 -8.98
C LEU A 363 15.61 -4.95 -9.21
N THR A 364 15.78 -5.87 -8.25
CA THR A 364 15.17 -7.21 -8.31
C THR A 364 13.65 -7.13 -8.15
N ALA A 365 13.16 -6.21 -7.31
CA ALA A 365 11.73 -6.02 -7.06
C ALA A 365 10.99 -5.25 -8.18
N LEU A 366 11.71 -4.45 -8.96
CA LEU A 366 11.15 -3.66 -10.06
C LEU A 366 10.75 -4.53 -11.25
N ALA A 367 9.61 -4.18 -11.87
CA ALA A 367 9.26 -4.70 -13.18
C ALA A 367 10.29 -4.24 -14.21
N GLU A 368 10.48 -5.04 -15.27
CA GLU A 368 11.52 -4.80 -16.28
C GLU A 368 11.49 -3.38 -16.88
N GLY A 369 10.29 -2.89 -17.23
CA GLY A 369 10.11 -1.54 -17.78
C GLY A 369 10.35 -0.40 -16.79
N ASP A 370 10.44 -0.68 -15.49
CA ASP A 370 10.70 0.33 -14.45
C ASP A 370 12.19 0.42 -14.08
N ARG A 371 13.01 -0.56 -14.48
CA ARG A 371 14.44 -0.62 -14.12
C ARG A 371 15.28 0.48 -14.75
N SER A 372 15.03 0.78 -16.03
CA SER A 372 15.79 1.82 -16.75
C SER A 372 15.50 3.23 -16.20
N PRO A 373 14.23 3.66 -16.06
CA PRO A 373 13.90 4.93 -15.39
C PRO A 373 14.47 5.04 -13.97
N PHE A 374 14.39 3.95 -13.19
CA PHE A 374 14.93 3.93 -11.84
C PHE A 374 16.46 4.12 -11.80
N ARG A 375 17.20 3.44 -12.70
CA ARG A 375 18.66 3.64 -12.84
C ARG A 375 19.00 5.04 -13.33
N ALA A 376 18.22 5.58 -14.27
CA ALA A 376 18.40 6.95 -14.73
C ALA A 376 18.25 7.93 -13.58
N ARG A 377 17.24 7.75 -12.71
CA ARG A 377 17.06 8.54 -11.48
C ARG A 377 18.26 8.42 -10.53
N LEU A 378 18.81 7.22 -10.32
CA LEU A 378 20.01 7.03 -9.50
C LEU A 378 21.25 7.71 -10.11
N ALA A 379 21.34 7.80 -11.43
CA ALA A 379 22.46 8.43 -12.14
C ALA A 379 22.32 9.95 -12.26
N SER A 380 21.10 10.47 -12.40
CA SER A 380 20.81 11.90 -12.58
C SER A 380 20.91 12.71 -11.29
N SER A 381 21.02 12.03 -10.15
CA SER A 381 21.01 12.64 -8.83
C SER A 381 22.40 13.16 -8.45
N ASP A 382 22.97 14.02 -9.29
CA ASP A 382 23.72 15.12 -8.73
C ASP A 382 22.68 15.98 -8.00
N PRO A 383 22.81 16.20 -6.68
CA PRO A 383 21.90 17.05 -5.95
C PRO A 383 21.83 18.37 -6.70
N CYS A 384 20.62 18.81 -7.09
CA CYS A 384 20.47 20.19 -7.53
C CYS A 384 21.07 21.03 -6.39
N PRO A 385 22.20 21.74 -6.60
CA PRO A 385 22.83 22.47 -5.51
C PRO A 385 21.76 23.36 -4.89
N PRO A 386 21.67 23.45 -3.55
CA PRO A 386 20.63 24.21 -2.89
C PRO A 386 20.59 25.57 -3.56
N ARG A 387 19.50 25.84 -4.30
CA ARG A 387 19.34 27.14 -4.93
C ARG A 387 19.15 28.09 -3.77
N SER A 388 20.18 28.87 -3.46
CA SER A 388 20.14 29.88 -2.42
C SER A 388 18.86 30.67 -2.63
N ILE A 389 17.89 30.51 -1.72
CA ILE A 389 16.69 31.32 -1.73
C ILE A 389 17.21 32.74 -1.50
N ARG A 390 17.20 33.57 -2.55
CA ARG A 390 17.43 35.00 -2.37
C ARG A 390 16.23 35.51 -1.58
N THR A 391 16.42 35.62 -0.27
CA THR A 391 15.49 36.25 0.66
C THR A 391 15.26 37.71 0.32
#